data_AF-A0A2H9QHM6-F1
#
_entry.id   AF-A0A2H9QHM6-F1
#
_cell.length_a   1.000
_cell.length_b   1.000
_cell.length_c   1.000
_cell.angle_alpha   90.00
_cell.angle_beta   90.00
_cell.angle_gamma   90.00
#
_symmetry.space_group_name_H-M   'P 1'
#
loop_
_entity.id
_entity.type
_entity.pdbx_description
1 polymer ?
#
loop_
_entity_poly.entity_id
_entity_poly.type
_entity_poly.pdbx_seq_one_letter_code
_entity_poly.pdbx_strand_id
1 'polypeptide(L)'
;MKIKIPRKLELKFNLEKAKNVFSFIGFVLFSALTLSGIVYGIQYARYEIYIKDKEEQCQTFTQYLNDEVLSYTTANVTDCNCHYANTDVGKNIVSNCLCSCKLYDENGTIIDEYWNPLFSTI
;
A
#
# COMPACT_ATOMS: atom_id res chain seq x y z
N MET A 1 -49.42 -6.75 -53.61
CA MET A 1 -49.58 -5.54 -52.76
C MET A 1 -48.21 -4.93 -52.51
N LYS A 2 -48.01 -3.62 -52.74
CA LYS A 2 -46.74 -2.93 -52.44
C LYS A 2 -46.79 -2.36 -51.02
N ILE A 3 -45.89 -2.84 -50.15
CA ILE A 3 -45.73 -2.36 -48.77
C ILE A 3 -45.12 -0.95 -48.83
N LYS A 4 -45.86 0.06 -48.36
CA LYS A 4 -45.35 1.43 -48.22
C LYS A 4 -44.52 1.50 -46.93
N ILE A 5 -43.20 1.62 -47.06
CA ILE A 5 -42.30 1.92 -45.96
C ILE A 5 -42.54 3.39 -45.54
N PRO A 6 -42.83 3.68 -44.26
CA PRO A 6 -43.05 5.06 -43.82
C PRO A 6 -41.76 5.87 -43.97
N ARG A 7 -41.92 7.09 -44.50
CA ARG A 7 -40.84 8.07 -44.73
C ARG A 7 -40.08 8.33 -43.43
N LYS A 8 -38.76 8.48 -43.60
CA LYS A 8 -37.74 8.90 -42.62
C LYS A 8 -38.34 9.68 -41.45
N LEU A 9 -38.16 9.15 -40.24
CA LEU A 9 -38.31 9.90 -39.00
C LEU A 9 -37.33 11.08 -39.03
N GLU A 10 -37.82 12.28 -39.35
CA GLU A 10 -37.06 13.51 -39.19
C GLU A 10 -36.95 13.82 -37.69
N LEU A 11 -35.90 13.30 -37.05
CA LEU A 11 -35.48 13.78 -35.75
C LEU A 11 -35.04 15.24 -35.89
N LYS A 12 -35.90 16.17 -35.49
CA LYS A 12 -35.52 17.58 -35.28
C LYS A 12 -34.56 17.65 -34.09
N PHE A 13 -33.28 17.41 -34.37
CA PHE A 13 -32.21 17.60 -33.40
C PHE A 13 -32.10 19.10 -33.11
N ASN A 14 -32.51 19.52 -31.90
CA ASN A 14 -32.21 20.85 -31.43
C ASN A 14 -30.74 20.88 -30.97
N LEU A 15 -29.89 21.39 -31.86
CA LEU A 15 -28.43 21.40 -31.73
C LEU A 15 -27.97 22.13 -30.45
N GLU A 16 -28.74 23.12 -30.01
CA GLU A 16 -28.47 23.92 -28.81
C GLU A 16 -28.78 23.13 -27.52
N LYS A 17 -29.88 22.38 -27.50
CA LYS A 17 -30.16 21.44 -26.40
C LYS A 17 -29.15 20.31 -26.34
N ALA A 18 -28.74 19.76 -27.49
CA ALA A 18 -27.74 18.70 -27.53
C ALA A 18 -26.39 19.19 -26.98
N LYS A 19 -25.95 20.39 -27.35
CA LYS A 19 -24.70 20.99 -26.84
C LYS A 19 -24.71 21.18 -25.32
N ASN A 20 -25.84 21.63 -24.76
CA ASN A 20 -26.00 21.76 -23.31
C ASN A 20 -25.98 20.41 -22.60
N VAL A 21 -26.61 19.37 -23.17
CA VAL A 21 -26.58 18.01 -22.61
C VAL A 21 -25.16 17.43 -22.64
N PHE A 22 -24.42 17.58 -23.75
CA PHE A 22 -23.03 17.12 -23.83
C PHE A 22 -22.11 17.88 -22.86
N SER A 23 -22.30 19.18 -22.70
CA SER A 23 -21.57 20.00 -21.73
C SER A 23 -21.83 19.52 -20.29
N PHE A 24 -23.09 19.24 -19.96
CA PHE A 24 -23.48 18.71 -18.65
C PHE A 24 -22.87 17.33 -18.37
N ILE A 25 -22.94 16.41 -19.33
CA ILE A 25 -22.31 15.08 -19.21
C ILE A 25 -20.79 15.20 -19.03
N GLY A 26 -20.15 16.09 -19.79
CA GLY A 26 -18.72 16.37 -19.67
C GLY A 26 -18.34 16.88 -18.28
N PHE A 27 -19.14 17.79 -17.72
CA PHE A 27 -18.94 18.30 -16.36
C PHE A 27 -19.07 17.17 -15.32
N VAL A 28 -20.11 16.36 -15.41
CA VAL A 28 -20.34 15.23 -14.47
C VAL A 28 -19.19 14.23 -14.52
N LEU A 29 -18.72 13.86 -15.71
CA LEU A 29 -17.58 12.96 -15.87
C LEU A 29 -16.29 13.56 -15.31
N PHE A 30 -16.03 14.84 -15.57
CA PHE A 30 -14.86 15.53 -15.04
C PHE A 30 -14.87 15.56 -13.52
N SER A 31 -16.01 15.91 -12.91
CA SER A 31 -16.19 15.92 -11.44
C SER A 31 -16.01 14.54 -10.82
N ALA A 32 -16.54 13.48 -11.45
CA ALA A 32 -16.37 12.11 -10.96
C ALA A 32 -14.89 11.68 -11.00
N LEU A 33 -14.18 11.99 -12.09
CA LEU A 33 -12.75 11.69 -12.22
C LEU A 33 -11.90 12.46 -11.21
N THR A 34 -12.16 13.76 -11.03
CA THR A 34 -11.43 14.57 -10.03
C THR A 34 -11.67 14.04 -8.62
N LEU A 35 -12.91 13.70 -8.26
CA LEU A 35 -13.21 13.12 -6.96
C LEU A 35 -12.47 11.78 -6.74
N SER A 36 -12.44 10.92 -7.76
CA SER A 36 -11.72 9.64 -7.68
C SER A 36 -10.20 9.84 -7.49
N GLY A 37 -9.61 10.84 -8.17
CA GLY A 37 -8.20 11.18 -8.03
C GLY A 37 -7.85 11.71 -6.63
N ILE A 38 -8.72 12.54 -6.05
CA ILE A 38 -8.54 13.04 -4.68
C ILE A 38 -8.61 11.90 -3.66
N VAL A 39 -9.59 11.01 -3.78
CA VAL A 39 -9.72 9.84 -2.89
C VAL A 39 -8.50 8.93 -2.99
N TYR A 40 -8.04 8.66 -4.20
CA TYR A 40 -6.81 7.87 -4.41
C TYR A 40 -5.59 8.54 -3.79
N GLY A 41 -5.42 9.86 -3.99
CA GLY A 41 -4.32 10.62 -3.40
C GLY A 41 -4.31 10.59 -1.87
N ILE A 42 -5.47 10.71 -1.23
CA ILE A 42 -5.60 10.61 0.24
C ILE A 42 -5.22 9.21 0.71
N GLN A 43 -5.67 8.15 0.02
CA GLN A 43 -5.31 6.79 0.39
C GLN A 43 -3.82 6.51 0.21
N TYR A 44 -3.23 7.01 -0.88
CA TYR A 44 -1.78 6.91 -1.10
C TYR A 44 -0.99 7.62 0.00
N ALA A 45 -1.36 8.85 0.36
CA ALA A 45 -0.69 9.60 1.43
C ALA A 45 -0.80 8.88 2.78
N ARG A 46 -1.98 8.31 3.11
CA ARG A 46 -2.16 7.51 4.32
C ARG A 46 -1.30 6.24 4.30
N TYR A 47 -1.21 5.56 3.16
CA TYR A 47 -0.36 4.39 3.00
C TYR A 47 1.12 4.73 3.21
N GLU A 48 1.59 5.82 2.62
CA GLU A 48 2.99 6.25 2.76
C GLU A 48 3.34 6.62 4.21
N ILE A 49 2.47 7.35 4.89
CA ILE A 49 2.64 7.70 6.31
C ILE A 49 2.64 6.42 7.17
N TYR A 50 1.69 5.51 6.92
CA TYR A 50 1.57 4.26 7.67
C TYR A 50 2.82 3.38 7.52
N ILE A 51 3.35 3.23 6.29
CA ILE A 51 4.57 2.45 6.08
C ILE A 51 5.78 3.10 6.74
N LYS A 52 5.93 4.43 6.64
CA LYS A 52 7.05 5.14 7.29
C LYS A 52 7.05 4.99 8.81
N ASP A 53 5.88 5.14 9.44
CA ASP A 53 5.73 4.94 10.89
C ASP A 53 6.08 3.50 11.31
N LYS A 54 5.70 2.53 10.48
CA LYS A 54 6.03 1.11 10.71
C LYS A 54 7.51 0.80 10.49
N GLU A 55 8.16 1.41 9.50
CA GLU A 55 9.60 1.29 9.30
C GLU A 55 10.39 1.88 10.49
N GLU A 56 9.95 3.01 11.04
CA GLU A 56 10.55 3.60 12.23
C GLU A 56 10.38 2.70 13.47
N GLN A 57 9.20 2.07 13.63
CA GLN A 57 8.98 1.02 14.63
C GLN A 57 9.91 -0.18 14.42
N CYS A 58 10.17 -0.59 13.18
CA CYS A 58 11.14 -1.66 12.88
C CYS A 58 12.60 -1.24 13.17
N GLN A 59 12.94 0.05 13.20
CA GLN A 59 14.31 0.51 13.50
C GLN A 59 14.65 0.47 14.99
N THR A 60 13.66 0.64 15.87
CA THR A 60 13.81 0.45 17.33
C THR A 60 13.90 -1.03 17.75
N PHE A 61 13.77 -1.94 16.78
CA PHE A 61 13.69 -3.39 16.99
C PHE A 61 15.00 -4.04 17.46
N THR A 62 16.16 -3.50 17.10
CA THR A 62 17.46 -4.01 17.56
C THR A 62 17.56 -4.01 19.09
N GLN A 63 17.01 -2.98 19.72
CA GLN A 63 17.00 -2.87 21.18
C GLN A 63 16.05 -3.91 21.78
N TYR A 64 14.86 -4.08 21.23
CA TYR A 64 13.91 -5.12 21.66
C TYR A 64 14.50 -6.55 21.54
N LEU A 65 15.20 -6.85 20.44
CA LEU A 65 15.84 -8.16 20.26
C LEU A 65 16.86 -8.46 21.37
N ASN A 66 17.70 -7.48 21.71
CA ASN A 66 18.69 -7.63 22.78
C ASN A 66 18.04 -7.68 24.17
N ASP A 67 17.06 -6.80 24.43
CA ASP A 67 16.48 -6.61 25.76
C ASP A 67 15.45 -7.69 26.14
N GLU A 68 14.73 -8.26 25.17
CA GLU A 68 13.62 -9.19 25.45
C GLU A 68 13.90 -10.60 24.91
N VAL A 69 14.36 -10.74 23.66
CA VAL A 69 14.52 -12.05 23.00
C VAL A 69 15.82 -12.75 23.40
N LEU A 70 16.94 -12.02 23.39
CA LEU A 70 18.27 -12.54 23.73
C LEU A 70 18.69 -12.29 25.17
N SER A 71 17.80 -11.73 25.99
CA SER A 71 18.04 -11.36 27.40
C SER A 71 18.61 -12.49 28.27
N TYR A 72 18.30 -13.74 27.94
CA TYR A 72 18.77 -14.94 28.64
C TYR A 72 20.01 -15.60 28.01
N THR A 73 20.57 -14.98 26.96
CA THR A 73 21.73 -15.50 26.23
C THR A 73 22.93 -14.57 26.42
N THR A 74 24.13 -15.07 26.15
CA THR A 74 25.35 -14.25 26.07
C THR A 74 25.56 -13.67 24.67
N ALA A 75 24.63 -13.92 23.76
CA ALA A 75 24.68 -13.42 22.39
C ALA A 75 24.01 -12.04 22.31
N ASN A 76 24.50 -11.19 21.41
CA ASN A 76 23.89 -9.91 21.11
C ASN A 76 23.76 -9.71 19.61
N VAL A 77 22.89 -8.77 19.24
CA VAL A 77 22.64 -8.41 17.85
C VAL A 77 23.04 -6.97 17.62
N THR A 78 23.84 -6.75 16.58
CA THR A 78 24.19 -5.42 16.09
C THR A 78 24.08 -5.39 14.56
N ASP A 79 24.19 -4.20 13.94
CA ASP A 79 24.06 -4.01 12.49
C ASP A 79 22.75 -4.56 11.87
N CYS A 80 21.64 -4.49 12.61
CA CYS A 80 20.34 -4.91 12.09
C CYS A 80 19.82 -3.93 11.04
N ASN A 81 19.52 -4.44 9.84
CA ASN A 81 18.76 -3.74 8.83
C ASN A 81 17.34 -4.31 8.81
N CYS A 82 16.39 -3.54 9.34
CA CYS A 82 15.00 -3.90 9.43
C CYS A 82 14.16 -3.04 8.50
N HIS A 83 13.26 -3.67 7.75
CA HIS A 83 12.27 -2.97 6.94
C HIS A 83 10.90 -3.59 7.13
N TYR A 84 9.88 -2.76 6.98
CA TYR A 84 8.51 -3.20 7.04
C TYR A 84 8.16 -3.94 5.74
N ALA A 85 7.64 -5.17 5.87
CA ALA A 85 7.13 -5.91 4.72
C ALA A 85 5.77 -6.53 5.05
N ASN A 86 4.82 -6.27 4.16
CA ASN A 86 3.56 -7.01 4.15
C ASN A 86 3.84 -8.38 3.54
N THR A 87 3.80 -9.42 4.38
CA THR A 87 3.87 -10.80 3.88
C THR A 87 2.45 -11.25 3.59
N ASP A 88 2.17 -11.59 2.33
CA ASP A 88 0.87 -12.14 1.95
C ASP A 88 0.81 -13.61 2.40
N VAL A 89 0.07 -13.87 3.48
CA VAL A 89 -0.15 -15.23 4.00
C VAL A 89 -1.59 -15.64 3.67
N GLY A 90 -1.91 -15.66 2.38
CA GLY A 90 -3.17 -16.16 1.84
C GLY A 90 -4.29 -15.12 1.83
N LYS A 91 -5.22 -15.18 2.80
CA LYS A 91 -6.34 -14.20 2.91
C LYS A 91 -6.07 -13.07 3.91
N ASN A 92 -4.95 -13.17 4.63
CA ASN A 92 -4.57 -12.22 5.68
C ASN A 92 -3.23 -11.61 5.31
N ILE A 93 -3.19 -10.28 5.24
CA ILE A 93 -1.95 -9.53 5.18
C ILE A 93 -1.40 -9.50 6.60
N VAL A 94 -0.28 -10.17 6.83
CA VAL A 94 0.42 -10.12 8.12
C VAL A 94 1.53 -9.08 8.02
N SER A 95 1.42 -8.07 8.88
CA SER A 95 2.40 -7.00 9.04
C SER A 95 3.62 -7.56 9.78
N ASN A 96 4.76 -7.69 9.09
CA ASN A 96 5.99 -8.21 9.68
C ASN A 96 7.13 -7.19 9.52
N CYS A 97 7.99 -7.09 10.54
CA CYS A 97 9.31 -6.48 10.37
C CYS A 97 10.25 -7.57 9.88
N LEU A 98 10.82 -7.38 8.68
CA LEU A 98 11.87 -8.25 8.17
C LEU A 98 13.21 -7.64 8.56
N CYS A 99 13.91 -8.32 9.47
CA CYS A 99 15.21 -7.91 9.96
C CYS A 99 16.28 -8.87 9.47
N SER A 100 17.36 -8.31 8.93
CA SER A 100 18.62 -9.01 8.69
C SER A 100 19.65 -8.44 9.63
N CYS A 101 20.19 -9.29 10.49
CA CYS A 101 21.03 -8.90 11.59
C CYS A 101 22.27 -9.79 11.68
N LYS A 102 23.34 -9.27 12.30
CA LYS A 102 24.50 -10.08 12.66
C LYS A 102 24.42 -10.46 14.14
N LEU A 103 24.58 -11.75 14.40
CA LEU A 103 24.60 -12.30 15.75
C LEU A 103 26.06 -12.46 16.21
N TYR A 104 26.38 -11.95 17.38
CA TYR A 104 27.71 -12.02 17.98
C TYR A 104 27.67 -12.77 19.32
N ASP A 105 28.79 -13.38 19.68
CA ASP A 105 29.01 -13.94 21.02
C ASP A 105 29.44 -12.85 22.03
N GLU A 106 29.62 -13.24 23.29
CA GLU A 106 30.11 -12.38 24.37
C GLU A 106 31.49 -11.74 24.11
N ASN A 107 32.27 -12.31 23.20
CA ASN A 107 33.61 -11.85 22.85
C ASN A 107 33.61 -10.96 21.59
N GLY A 108 32.45 -10.71 20.99
CA GLY A 108 32.31 -9.93 19.76
C GLY A 108 32.69 -10.71 18.49
N THR A 109 32.71 -12.04 18.56
CA THR A 109 32.91 -12.91 17.39
C THR A 109 31.57 -13.12 16.70
N ILE A 110 31.54 -13.00 15.36
CA ILE A 110 30.33 -13.27 14.58
C ILE A 110 30.00 -14.77 14.67
N ILE A 111 28.81 -15.07 15.19
CA ILE A 111 28.22 -16.42 15.20
C ILE A 111 27.44 -16.65 13.91
N ASP A 112 26.68 -15.65 13.46
CA ASP A 112 25.86 -15.71 12.26
C ASP A 112 25.81 -14.34 11.58
N GLU A 113 26.18 -14.28 10.30
CA GLU A 113 26.21 -13.06 9.49
C GLU A 113 24.83 -12.67 8.93
N TYR A 114 23.88 -13.61 8.90
CA TYR A 114 22.58 -13.44 8.23
C TYR A 114 21.44 -13.93 9.11
N TRP A 115 21.52 -13.64 10.41
CA TRP A 115 20.48 -14.02 11.34
C TRP A 115 19.21 -13.22 11.05
N ASN A 116 18.15 -13.92 10.62
CA ASN A 116 16.90 -13.32 10.18
C ASN A 116 15.76 -13.68 11.15
N PRO A 117 15.60 -12.94 12.27
CA PRO A 117 14.44 -13.12 13.13
C PRO A 117 13.19 -12.64 12.40
N LEU A 118 12.35 -13.58 11.96
CA LEU A 118 11.01 -13.28 11.44
C LEU A 118 10.05 -13.06 12.62
N PHE A 119 9.54 -11.84 12.77
CA PHE A 119 8.50 -11.55 13.76
C PHE A 119 7.31 -10.84 13.13
N SER A 120 6.12 -11.36 13.42
CA SER A 120 4.88 -10.63 13.19
C SER A 120 4.67 -9.64 14.31
N THR A 121 4.37 -8.39 13.99
CA THR A 121 3.85 -7.46 15.00
C THR A 121 2.60 -8.07 15.63
N ILE A 122 2.60 -8.17 16.97
CA ILE A 122 1.40 -8.50 17.77
C ILE A 122 0.31 -7.47 17.50
#